data_AF-A0A482WFG7-F1
#
_entry.id   AF-A0A482WFG7-F1
#
_cell.length_a   1.000
_cell.length_b   1.000
_cell.length_c   1.000
_cell.angle_alpha   90.00
_cell.angle_beta   90.00
_cell.angle_gamma   90.00
#
_symmetry.space_group_name_H-M   'P 1'
#
loop_
_entity.id
_entity.type
_entity.pdbx_description
1 polymer ?
#
loop_
_entity_poly.entity_id
_entity_poly.type
_entity_poly.pdbx_seq_one_letter_code
_entity_poly.pdbx_strand_id
1 'polypeptide(L)'
;MKILQLLVPFSMILAVKCERDNDVARIKAKDSSATLTKKPFTDECLNCIYETINCTGISKCMGDICGPFSINRSYWKDAGYPTVLFDDKESDGAFERCANDLDCAGHTVKKYMETHPYDCNNDTIIDCYDYGAIHLGDTYKCTSPMSRAIEERFSKCLSKMKS
;
A
#
# COMPACT_ATOMS: atom_id res chain seq x y z
N MET A 1 74.65 13.15 27.13
CA MET A 1 74.96 11.72 26.89
C MET A 1 74.16 11.28 25.67
N LYS A 2 74.85 11.02 24.55
CA LYS A 2 74.28 10.56 23.28
C LYS A 2 74.05 9.05 23.34
N ILE A 3 72.86 8.56 23.01
CA ILE A 3 72.60 7.17 22.60
C ILE A 3 71.49 7.25 21.52
N LEU A 4 71.88 7.39 20.26
CA LEU A 4 72.07 6.36 19.24
C LEU A 4 70.72 5.94 18.58
N GLN A 5 70.49 6.51 17.40
CA GLN A 5 69.42 6.17 16.47
C GLN A 5 69.63 4.74 15.97
N LEU A 6 68.61 3.89 16.07
CA LEU A 6 68.51 2.66 15.29
C LEU A 6 67.50 2.86 14.16
N LEU A 7 68.03 2.79 12.94
CA LEU A 7 67.33 2.80 11.67
C LEU A 7 66.55 1.48 11.52
N VAL A 8 65.27 1.57 11.18
CA VAL A 8 64.50 0.45 10.61
C VAL A 8 63.69 1.00 9.43
N PRO A 9 63.61 0.26 8.31
CA PRO A 9 63.71 0.80 6.97
C PRO A 9 62.41 1.37 6.40
N PHE A 10 62.63 2.37 5.56
CA PHE A 10 61.69 3.07 4.70
C PHE A 10 61.12 2.12 3.62
N SER A 11 60.12 1.29 3.96
CA SER A 11 59.31 0.64 2.95
C SER A 11 57.94 0.27 3.51
N MET A 12 56.89 0.81 2.87
CA MET A 12 55.48 0.48 3.08
C MET A 12 54.76 1.05 4.32
N ILE A 13 54.74 2.37 4.50
CA ILE A 13 53.55 3.02 5.08
C ILE A 13 53.15 4.21 4.19
N LEU A 14 52.27 3.88 3.24
CA LEU A 14 51.24 4.72 2.63
C LEU A 14 51.50 6.25 2.55
N ALA A 15 52.13 6.65 1.46
CA ALA A 15 51.89 7.97 0.88
C ALA A 15 50.57 7.96 0.10
N VAL A 16 49.45 8.36 0.71
CA VAL A 16 48.32 8.98 0.00
C VAL A 16 47.64 9.98 0.93
N LYS A 17 48.15 11.22 0.97
CA LYS A 17 47.33 12.39 1.30
C LYS A 17 46.87 12.96 -0.04
N CYS A 18 45.58 12.82 -0.32
CA CYS A 18 44.84 13.67 -1.25
C CYS A 18 43.52 14.03 -0.56
N GLU A 19 43.47 15.23 0.03
CA GLU A 19 42.18 15.86 0.32
C GLU A 19 41.57 16.30 -1.01
N ARG A 20 40.30 15.97 -1.23
CA ARG A 20 39.46 16.75 -2.12
C ARG A 20 38.01 16.71 -1.66
N ASP A 21 37.47 17.91 -1.54
CA ASP A 21 36.12 18.24 -1.17
C ASP A 21 35.08 17.50 -2.03
N ASN A 22 34.14 16.84 -1.36
CA ASN A 22 32.69 16.84 -1.64
C ASN A 22 32.07 15.52 -1.19
N ASP A 23 31.35 15.56 -0.06
CA ASP A 23 30.22 14.66 0.14
C ASP A 23 29.02 15.35 0.82
N VAL A 24 29.04 16.69 0.97
CA VAL A 24 27.83 17.44 1.35
C VAL A 24 26.85 17.60 0.18
N ALA A 25 27.31 17.40 -1.07
CA ALA A 25 26.44 17.31 -2.24
C ALA A 25 25.67 15.98 -2.33
N ARG A 26 26.14 14.91 -1.65
CA ARG A 26 25.45 13.60 -1.65
C ARG A 26 24.36 13.50 -0.58
N ILE A 27 24.41 14.35 0.45
CA ILE A 27 23.31 14.50 1.43
C ILE A 27 22.16 15.35 0.83
N LYS A 28 22.45 16.21 -0.16
CA LYS A 28 21.46 17.04 -0.86
C LYS A 28 20.77 16.37 -2.07
N ALA A 29 20.95 15.08 -2.26
CA ALA A 29 20.24 14.30 -3.29
C ALA A 29 19.34 13.19 -2.71
N LYS A 30 19.01 13.26 -1.41
CA LYS A 30 18.04 12.37 -0.75
C LYS A 30 16.81 13.10 -0.21
N ASP A 31 16.47 14.22 -0.83
CA ASP A 31 15.18 14.89 -0.59
C ASP A 31 14.69 15.57 -1.87
N SER A 32 14.64 14.77 -2.94
CA SER A 32 13.84 15.06 -4.12
C SER A 32 12.97 13.84 -4.43
N SER A 33 12.39 13.25 -3.38
CA SER A 33 11.11 12.55 -3.50
C SER A 33 10.07 13.65 -3.56
N ALA A 34 9.25 13.69 -4.61
CA ALA A 34 8.04 14.50 -4.56
C ALA A 34 7.31 14.19 -3.24
N THR A 35 6.85 15.23 -2.55
CA THR A 35 6.18 15.11 -1.24
C THR A 35 4.86 14.36 -1.44
N LEU A 36 4.88 13.06 -1.20
CA LEU A 36 3.72 12.19 -1.30
C LEU A 36 2.67 12.63 -0.28
N THR A 37 1.49 13.02 -0.76
CA THR A 37 0.39 13.51 0.08
C THR A 37 -0.67 12.43 0.26
N LYS A 38 -0.84 11.88 1.47
CA LYS A 38 -1.85 10.86 1.74
C LYS A 38 -3.16 11.47 2.25
N LYS A 39 -4.25 11.34 1.49
CA LYS A 39 -5.62 11.64 1.94
C LYS A 39 -6.19 10.47 2.74
N PRO A 40 -7.07 10.73 3.73
CA PRO A 40 -7.70 9.67 4.50
C PRO A 40 -8.61 8.80 3.62
N PHE A 41 -8.67 7.50 3.93
CA PHE A 41 -9.69 6.62 3.38
C PHE A 41 -11.03 6.87 4.10
N THR A 42 -12.02 7.39 3.39
CA THR A 42 -13.32 7.80 3.96
C THR A 42 -14.42 6.78 3.67
N ASP A 43 -15.53 6.90 4.38
CA ASP A 43 -16.69 6.02 4.18
C ASP A 43 -17.36 6.29 2.82
N GLU A 44 -17.28 7.52 2.28
CA GLU A 44 -17.69 7.84 0.91
C GLU A 44 -16.84 7.10 -0.12
N CYS A 45 -15.53 6.99 0.13
CA CYS A 45 -14.63 6.23 -0.73
C CYS A 45 -14.97 4.74 -0.71
N LEU A 46 -15.20 4.18 0.49
CA LEU A 46 -15.65 2.80 0.66
C LEU A 46 -16.97 2.54 -0.09
N ASN A 47 -17.92 3.48 -0.01
CA ASN A 47 -19.18 3.40 -0.73
C ASN A 47 -18.99 3.40 -2.26
N CYS A 48 -18.05 4.18 -2.79
CA CYS A 48 -17.74 4.13 -4.22
C CYS A 48 -17.16 2.79 -4.68
N ILE A 49 -16.31 2.15 -3.86
CA ILE A 49 -15.83 0.79 -4.11
C ILE A 49 -17.01 -0.20 -4.11
N TYR A 50 -17.85 -0.12 -3.08
CA TYR A 50 -19.05 -0.97 -2.95
C TYR A 50 -20.00 -0.83 -4.14
N GLU A 51 -20.37 0.39 -4.52
CA GLU A 51 -21.27 0.65 -5.66
C GLU A 51 -20.72 0.09 -6.97
N THR A 52 -19.40 0.17 -7.15
CA THR A 52 -18.73 -0.33 -8.35
C THR A 52 -18.79 -1.86 -8.44
N ILE A 53 -18.58 -2.56 -7.31
CA ILE A 53 -18.60 -4.03 -7.24
C ILE A 53 -20.01 -4.57 -7.24
N ASN A 54 -20.96 -3.94 -6.55
CA ASN A 54 -22.33 -4.46 -6.42
C ASN A 54 -23.02 -4.62 -7.80
N CYS A 55 -22.61 -3.85 -8.82
CA CYS A 55 -23.04 -4.06 -10.20
C CYS A 55 -22.58 -5.40 -10.83
N THR A 56 -21.64 -6.12 -10.22
CA THR A 56 -21.11 -7.41 -10.70
C THR A 56 -21.83 -8.63 -10.12
N GLY A 57 -22.67 -8.44 -9.09
CA GLY A 57 -23.60 -9.47 -8.59
C GLY A 57 -23.04 -10.49 -7.60
N ILE A 58 -21.84 -10.29 -7.07
CA ILE A 58 -21.26 -11.19 -6.05
C ILE A 58 -21.83 -10.83 -4.67
N SER A 59 -22.75 -11.65 -4.19
CA SER A 59 -23.34 -11.54 -2.84
C SER A 59 -22.95 -12.71 -1.91
N LYS A 60 -22.26 -13.72 -2.46
CA LYS A 60 -21.77 -14.92 -1.77
C LYS A 60 -20.37 -15.25 -2.27
N CYS A 61 -19.75 -16.27 -1.68
CA CYS A 61 -18.48 -16.79 -2.18
C CYS A 61 -18.62 -17.45 -3.57
N MET A 62 -17.77 -17.05 -4.50
CA MET A 62 -17.56 -17.67 -5.80
C MET A 62 -16.09 -18.08 -5.90
N GLY A 63 -15.81 -19.35 -5.62
CA GLY A 63 -14.42 -19.80 -5.40
C GLY A 63 -13.84 -19.16 -4.14
N ASP A 64 -12.64 -18.59 -4.26
CA ASP A 64 -11.92 -17.96 -3.14
C ASP A 64 -12.26 -16.48 -2.92
N ILE A 65 -13.19 -15.93 -3.71
CA ILE A 65 -13.62 -14.52 -3.63
C ILE A 65 -15.02 -14.48 -3.02
N CYS A 66 -15.19 -13.68 -1.96
CA CYS A 66 -16.41 -13.63 -1.16
C CYS A 66 -16.98 -12.22 -0.99
N GLY A 67 -18.31 -12.19 -0.97
CA GLY A 67 -19.12 -11.09 -0.45
C GLY A 67 -19.12 -9.81 -1.27
N PRO A 68 -19.75 -8.75 -0.73
CA PRO A 68 -20.07 -7.53 -1.47
C PRO A 68 -18.86 -6.73 -1.93
N PHE A 69 -17.72 -6.90 -1.27
CA PHE A 69 -16.46 -6.26 -1.61
C PHE A 69 -15.53 -7.19 -2.40
N SER A 70 -16.00 -8.35 -2.87
CA SER A 70 -15.19 -9.30 -3.63
C SER A 70 -13.81 -9.52 -2.99
N ILE A 71 -13.77 -9.90 -1.72
CA ILE A 71 -12.52 -10.06 -0.95
C ILE A 71 -12.07 -11.50 -1.05
N ASN A 72 -10.77 -11.73 -1.22
CA ASN A 72 -10.20 -13.08 -1.09
C ASN A 72 -9.54 -13.31 0.27
N ARG A 73 -9.23 -14.57 0.58
CA ARG A 73 -8.66 -14.92 1.88
C ARG A 73 -7.35 -14.17 2.14
N SER A 74 -6.43 -14.05 1.17
CA SER A 74 -5.15 -13.35 1.38
C SER A 74 -5.35 -11.88 1.73
N TYR A 75 -6.23 -11.19 1.01
CA TYR A 75 -6.57 -9.79 1.27
C TYR A 75 -7.08 -9.60 2.71
N TRP A 76 -7.95 -10.51 3.17
CA TRP A 76 -8.45 -10.51 4.54
C TRP A 76 -7.34 -10.74 5.58
N LYS A 77 -6.38 -11.63 5.29
CA LYS A 77 -5.19 -11.85 6.14
C LYS A 77 -4.31 -10.60 6.22
N ASP A 78 -4.03 -9.98 5.09
CA ASP A 78 -3.18 -8.78 4.98
C ASP A 78 -3.83 -7.55 5.65
N ALA A 79 -5.16 -7.54 5.74
CA ALA A 79 -5.95 -6.58 6.51
C ALA A 79 -5.97 -6.86 8.03
N GLY A 80 -5.29 -7.90 8.52
CA GLY A 80 -5.23 -8.23 9.94
C GLY A 80 -6.36 -9.13 10.44
N TYR A 81 -7.03 -9.86 9.54
CA TYR A 81 -8.01 -10.91 9.88
C TYR A 81 -9.19 -10.41 10.74
N PRO A 82 -9.87 -9.30 10.38
CA PRO A 82 -11.03 -8.84 11.13
C PRO A 82 -12.14 -9.90 11.16
N THR A 83 -12.89 -9.97 12.25
CA THR A 83 -13.98 -10.93 12.41
C THR A 83 -15.29 -10.22 12.72
N VAL A 84 -16.40 -10.91 12.50
CA VAL A 84 -17.68 -10.50 13.07
C VAL A 84 -17.61 -10.60 14.60
N LEU A 85 -18.52 -9.89 15.29
CA LEU A 85 -18.50 -9.83 16.75
C LEU A 85 -18.59 -11.23 17.38
N PHE A 86 -17.73 -11.49 18.37
CA PHE A 86 -17.61 -12.76 19.10
C PHE A 86 -17.13 -13.97 18.29
N ASP A 87 -16.57 -13.75 17.10
CA ASP A 87 -15.98 -14.81 16.27
C ASP A 87 -14.45 -14.88 16.43
N ASP A 88 -13.88 -16.05 16.14
CA ASP A 88 -12.44 -16.33 16.22
C ASP A 88 -11.84 -16.40 14.80
N LYS A 89 -10.80 -15.61 14.56
CA LYS A 89 -10.11 -15.53 13.26
C LYS A 89 -9.46 -16.85 12.84
N GLU A 90 -9.14 -17.73 13.78
CA GLU A 90 -8.53 -19.04 13.50
C GLU A 90 -9.58 -20.13 13.27
N SER A 91 -10.87 -19.84 13.48
CA SER A 91 -11.93 -20.81 13.27
C SER A 91 -12.22 -21.05 11.79
N ASP A 92 -12.60 -22.27 11.46
CA ASP A 92 -13.03 -22.63 10.11
C ASP A 92 -14.20 -21.74 9.68
N GLY A 93 -14.09 -21.16 8.48
CA GLY A 93 -15.12 -20.28 7.92
C GLY A 93 -15.10 -18.83 8.43
N ALA A 94 -14.15 -18.43 9.29
CA ALA A 94 -14.08 -17.05 9.81
C ALA A 94 -13.98 -16.00 8.70
N PHE A 95 -13.13 -16.27 7.70
CA PHE A 95 -13.02 -15.45 6.49
C PHE A 95 -14.37 -15.32 5.77
N GLU A 96 -15.03 -16.43 5.48
CA GLU A 96 -16.30 -16.45 4.75
C GLU A 96 -17.39 -15.69 5.51
N ARG A 97 -17.47 -15.85 6.84
CA ARG A 97 -18.42 -15.10 7.66
C ARG A 97 -18.14 -13.61 7.62
N CYS A 98 -16.89 -13.19 7.81
CA CYS A 98 -16.53 -11.77 7.74
C CYS A 98 -16.74 -11.19 6.34
N ALA A 99 -16.25 -11.86 5.29
CA ALA A 99 -16.31 -11.35 3.94
C ALA A 99 -17.75 -11.21 3.42
N ASN A 100 -18.69 -12.05 3.89
CA ASN A 100 -20.11 -11.94 3.53
C ASN A 100 -20.91 -10.99 4.46
N ASP A 101 -20.33 -10.54 5.57
CA ASP A 101 -20.93 -9.53 6.45
C ASP A 101 -20.51 -8.13 5.98
N LEU A 102 -21.49 -7.23 5.76
CA LEU A 102 -21.22 -5.92 5.14
C LEU A 102 -20.26 -5.07 5.98
N ASP A 103 -20.45 -5.07 7.29
CA ASP A 103 -19.65 -4.25 8.22
C ASP A 103 -18.24 -4.83 8.36
N CYS A 104 -18.10 -6.15 8.54
CA CYS A 104 -16.80 -6.80 8.65
C CYS A 104 -16.01 -6.72 7.34
N ALA A 105 -16.66 -6.92 6.19
CA ALA A 105 -16.03 -6.79 4.89
C ALA A 105 -15.58 -5.33 4.63
N GLY A 106 -16.42 -4.34 4.93
CA GLY A 106 -16.05 -2.93 4.84
C GLY A 106 -14.86 -2.57 5.75
N HIS A 107 -14.85 -3.10 6.98
CA HIS A 107 -13.73 -2.96 7.90
C HIS A 107 -12.44 -3.58 7.35
N THR A 108 -12.55 -4.74 6.68
CA THR A 108 -11.43 -5.39 6.01
C THR A 108 -10.81 -4.49 4.95
N VAL A 109 -11.62 -3.90 4.07
CA VAL A 109 -11.13 -2.97 3.04
C VAL A 109 -10.45 -1.76 3.67
N LYS A 110 -11.06 -1.15 4.69
CA LYS A 110 -10.47 -0.01 5.40
C LYS A 110 -9.11 -0.34 6.01
N LYS A 111 -9.01 -1.47 6.72
CA LYS A 111 -7.75 -1.96 7.31
C LYS A 111 -6.67 -2.24 6.27
N TYR A 112 -7.06 -2.80 5.13
CA TYR A 112 -6.12 -3.03 4.02
C TYR A 112 -5.55 -1.72 3.47
N MET A 113 -6.39 -0.69 3.27
CA MET A 113 -5.96 0.63 2.79
C MET A 113 -5.09 1.41 3.79
N GLU A 114 -5.26 1.16 5.09
CA GLU A 114 -4.38 1.71 6.11
C GLU A 114 -2.92 1.23 5.93
N THR A 115 -2.73 -0.05 5.57
CA THR A 115 -1.42 -0.71 5.48
C THR A 115 -0.83 -0.74 4.07
N HIS A 116 -1.65 -0.54 3.02
CA HIS A 116 -1.23 -0.58 1.62
C HIS A 116 -1.44 0.76 0.86
N PRO A 117 -1.01 1.93 1.39
CA PRO A 117 -1.15 3.17 0.66
C PRO A 117 -0.10 3.27 -0.46
N TYR A 118 -0.56 3.28 -1.71
CA TYR A 118 0.29 3.44 -2.89
C TYR A 118 -0.29 4.55 -3.77
N ASP A 119 0.59 5.34 -4.40
CA ASP A 119 0.22 6.29 -5.46
C ASP A 119 0.26 5.51 -6.78
N CYS A 120 -0.92 5.33 -7.38
CA CYS A 120 -1.13 4.42 -8.51
C CYS A 120 -1.13 5.11 -9.86
N ASN A 121 -1.46 6.40 -9.87
CA ASN A 121 -1.42 7.23 -11.07
C ASN A 121 -0.16 8.11 -11.14
N ASN A 122 0.73 8.03 -10.15
CA ASN A 122 1.96 8.82 -9.99
C ASN A 122 1.71 10.34 -9.96
N ASP A 123 0.58 10.78 -9.39
CA ASP A 123 0.24 12.20 -9.27
C ASP A 123 0.74 12.84 -7.96
N THR A 124 1.47 12.07 -7.14
CA THR A 124 2.03 12.44 -5.83
C THR A 124 0.98 12.60 -4.71
N ILE A 125 -0.27 12.21 -4.96
CA ILE A 125 -1.37 12.23 -4.02
C ILE A 125 -1.93 10.81 -3.92
N ILE A 126 -1.94 10.25 -2.71
CA ILE A 126 -2.68 9.01 -2.45
C ILE A 126 -4.09 9.40 -2.04
N ASP A 127 -5.08 9.16 -2.90
CA ASP A 127 -6.48 9.40 -2.59
C ASP A 127 -7.43 8.26 -2.99
N CYS A 128 -8.73 8.56 -3.03
CA CYS A 128 -9.74 7.54 -3.30
C CYS A 128 -9.56 6.89 -4.68
N TYR A 129 -9.00 7.60 -5.66
CA TYR A 129 -8.66 6.99 -6.93
C TYR A 129 -7.69 5.83 -6.73
N ASP A 130 -6.60 6.05 -5.97
CA ASP A 130 -5.58 5.03 -5.72
C ASP A 130 -6.09 3.88 -4.87
N TYR A 131 -6.85 4.18 -3.81
CA TYR A 131 -7.48 3.14 -2.99
C TYR A 131 -8.42 2.27 -3.82
N GLY A 132 -9.18 2.88 -4.73
CA GLY A 132 -10.00 2.16 -5.70
C GLY A 132 -9.17 1.31 -6.66
N ALA A 133 -8.10 1.85 -7.23
CA ALA A 133 -7.20 1.11 -8.11
C ALA A 133 -6.56 -0.10 -7.42
N ILE A 134 -6.17 0.04 -6.15
CA ILE A 134 -5.66 -1.05 -5.32
C ILE A 134 -6.71 -2.15 -5.16
N HIS A 135 -7.98 -1.82 -4.92
CA HIS A 135 -9.01 -2.83 -4.65
C HIS A 135 -9.64 -3.43 -5.91
N LEU A 136 -9.89 -2.60 -6.92
CA LEU A 136 -10.66 -2.93 -8.12
C LEU A 136 -9.78 -3.42 -9.28
N GLY A 137 -8.45 -3.32 -9.16
CA GLY A 137 -7.53 -3.94 -10.11
C GLY A 137 -7.51 -5.46 -9.97
N ASP A 138 -7.31 -6.18 -11.08
CA ASP A 138 -7.43 -7.64 -11.20
C ASP A 138 -6.64 -8.48 -10.17
N THR A 139 -5.64 -7.91 -9.51
CA THR A 139 -4.78 -8.62 -8.53
C THR A 139 -4.69 -7.96 -7.16
N TYR A 140 -5.61 -7.04 -6.84
CA TYR A 140 -5.53 -6.14 -5.68
C TYR A 140 -4.21 -5.34 -5.63
N LYS A 141 -3.76 -4.88 -6.81
CA LYS A 141 -2.50 -4.16 -6.98
C LYS A 141 -2.72 -2.89 -7.76
N CYS A 142 -2.07 -1.86 -7.25
CA CYS A 142 -1.97 -0.51 -7.78
C CYS A 142 -1.64 -0.44 -9.29
N THR A 143 -0.78 -1.34 -9.79
CA THR A 143 -0.31 -1.34 -11.18
C THR A 143 -1.17 -2.17 -12.14
N SER A 144 -2.18 -2.89 -11.63
CA SER A 144 -3.09 -3.64 -12.50
C SER A 144 -4.15 -2.68 -13.06
N PRO A 145 -4.35 -2.64 -14.39
CA PRO A 145 -5.36 -1.75 -14.96
C PRO A 145 -6.74 -2.19 -14.48
N MET A 146 -7.56 -1.22 -14.09
CA MET A 146 -9.00 -1.45 -13.98
C MET A 146 -9.55 -1.69 -15.38
N SER A 147 -10.48 -2.64 -15.55
CA SER A 147 -11.19 -2.74 -16.82
C SER A 147 -11.95 -1.43 -17.09
N ARG A 148 -12.06 -1.04 -18.36
CA ARG A 148 -12.75 0.22 -18.76
C ARG A 148 -14.13 0.37 -18.10
N ALA A 149 -14.90 -0.72 -18.02
CA ALA A 149 -16.23 -0.70 -17.43
C ALA A 149 -16.23 -0.49 -15.90
N ILE A 150 -15.19 -0.93 -15.20
CA ILE A 150 -15.00 -0.68 -13.76
C ILE A 150 -14.54 0.76 -13.55
N GLU A 151 -13.55 1.22 -14.32
CA GLU A 151 -13.04 2.59 -14.23
C GLU A 151 -14.12 3.65 -14.51
N GLU A 152 -14.95 3.45 -15.54
CA GLU A 152 -16.07 4.36 -15.86
C GLU A 152 -17.09 4.46 -14.71
N ARG A 153 -17.42 3.32 -14.07
CA ARG A 153 -18.36 3.29 -12.94
C ARG A 153 -17.76 3.94 -11.71
N PHE A 154 -16.51 3.62 -11.40
CA PHE A 154 -15.82 4.15 -10.23
C PHE A 154 -15.64 5.67 -10.35
N SER A 155 -15.14 6.14 -11.50
CA SER A 155 -14.99 7.59 -11.80
C SER A 155 -16.31 8.35 -11.70
N LYS A 156 -17.42 7.71 -12.15
CA LYS A 156 -18.76 8.29 -12.00
C LYS A 156 -19.16 8.44 -10.53
N CYS A 157 -18.77 7.53 -9.64
CA CYS A 157 -19.00 7.71 -8.21
C CYS A 157 -18.09 8.80 -7.62
N LEU A 158 -16.79 8.76 -7.94
CA LEU A 158 -15.81 9.76 -7.47
C LEU A 158 -16.25 11.20 -7.78
N SER A 159 -16.80 11.46 -8.97
CA SER A 159 -17.29 12.80 -9.36
C SER A 159 -18.45 13.34 -8.52
N LYS A 160 -19.10 12.49 -7.71
CA LYS A 160 -20.18 12.88 -6.79
C LYS A 160 -19.70 13.07 -5.36
N MET A 161 -18.49 12.60 -5.02
CA MET A 161 -17.90 12.83 -3.70
C MET A 161 -17.68 14.33 -3.53
N LYS A 162 -18.21 14.91 -2.45
CA LYS A 162 -18.00 16.33 -2.13
C LYS A 162 -16.59 16.47 -1.55
N SER A 163 -15.84 17.48 -2.01
CA SER A 163 -14.52 17.84 -1.47
C SER A 163 -14.62 18.42 -0.06
#